data_AF-A0A109KIQ5-F1
#
_entry.id   AF-A0A109KIQ5-F1
#
_cell.length_a   1.000
_cell.length_b   1.000
_cell.length_c   1.000
_cell.angle_alpha   90.00
_cell.angle_beta   90.00
_cell.angle_gamma   90.00
#
_symmetry.space_group_name_H-M   'P 1'
#
loop_
_entity.id
_entity.type
_entity.pdbx_description
1 polymer ?
#
loop_
_entity_poly.entity_id
_entity_poly.type
_entity_poly.pdbx_seq_one_letter_code
_entity_poly.pdbx_strand_id
1 'polypeptide(L)'
;MRKTAFPKKLYFLLATALLWGVLAYLSRYETHLPVRKVFKLIGFGNASLIEHFTGGFAATAVFLAILLFALSVTSKARFIKSPIRVLAFGKFRRWLMTRTRPAYITHWTAILASAYIVISLAWEVGQIEKHGFFQLDQFGMDLMGALAFCLCMRVLLKKNLQHARAHRSFSLV
;
A
#
# COMPACT_ATOMS: atom_id res chain seq x y z
N MET A 1 -21.46 -18.45 -6.83
CA MET A 1 -20.43 -17.63 -6.14
C MET A 1 -20.28 -16.29 -6.86
N ARG A 2 -20.74 -15.17 -6.29
CA ARG A 2 -20.47 -13.83 -6.87
C ARG A 2 -18.94 -13.63 -6.88
N LYS A 3 -18.34 -13.50 -8.06
CA LYS A 3 -16.92 -13.11 -8.20
C LYS A 3 -16.77 -11.79 -7.43
N THR A 4 -16.00 -11.79 -6.35
CA THR A 4 -15.54 -10.56 -5.70
C THR A 4 -14.62 -9.86 -6.70
N ALA A 5 -15.20 -9.10 -7.62
CA ALA A 5 -14.46 -8.35 -8.61
C ALA A 5 -13.70 -7.25 -7.85
N PHE A 6 -12.41 -7.48 -7.66
CA PHE A 6 -11.50 -6.45 -7.18
C PHE A 6 -11.64 -5.23 -8.11
N PRO A 7 -11.77 -4.00 -7.56
CA PRO A 7 -12.01 -2.83 -8.38
C PRO A 7 -10.79 -2.61 -9.28
N LYS A 8 -10.98 -2.63 -10.62
CA LYS A 8 -9.89 -2.42 -11.60
C LYS A 8 -9.08 -1.15 -11.30
N LYS A 9 -9.72 -0.13 -10.73
CA LYS A 9 -9.12 1.13 -10.29
C LYS A 9 -8.02 0.96 -9.23
N LEU A 10 -8.05 -0.13 -8.45
CA LEU A 10 -7.01 -0.47 -7.49
C LEU A 10 -5.69 -0.83 -8.17
N TYR A 11 -5.74 -1.62 -9.25
CA TYR A 11 -4.54 -1.96 -10.02
C TYR A 11 -3.93 -0.73 -10.67
N PHE A 12 -4.77 0.21 -11.13
CA PHE A 12 -4.29 1.49 -11.64
C PHE A 12 -3.58 2.29 -10.55
N LEU A 13 -4.19 2.42 -9.35
CA LEU A 13 -3.57 3.11 -8.22
C LEU A 13 -2.20 2.50 -7.86
N LEU A 14 -2.12 1.17 -7.78
CA LEU A 14 -0.88 0.44 -7.50
C LEU A 14 0.17 0.69 -8.58
N ALA A 15 -0.19 0.57 -9.86
CA ALA A 15 0.73 0.82 -10.96
C ALA A 15 1.26 2.25 -10.93
N THR A 16 0.39 3.24 -10.71
CA THR A 16 0.81 4.64 -10.59
C THR A 16 1.73 4.84 -9.39
N ALA A 17 1.39 4.28 -8.22
CA ALA A 17 2.21 4.42 -7.01
C ALA A 17 3.63 3.87 -7.22
N LEU A 18 3.73 2.67 -7.82
CA LEU A 18 5.02 2.03 -8.10
C LEU A 18 5.82 2.82 -9.15
N LEU A 19 5.17 3.31 -10.21
CA LEU A 19 5.84 4.15 -11.22
C LEU A 19 6.44 5.40 -10.59
N TRP A 20 5.68 6.11 -9.75
CA TRP A 20 6.19 7.29 -9.04
C TRP A 20 7.31 6.95 -8.06
N GLY A 21 7.25 5.80 -7.38
CA GLY A 21 8.35 5.30 -6.54
C GLY A 21 9.63 5.02 -7.33
N VAL A 22 9.52 4.40 -8.52
CA VAL A 22 10.67 4.18 -9.42
C VAL A 22 11.24 5.51 -9.90
N LEU A 23 10.40 6.46 -10.30
CA LEU A 23 10.83 7.80 -10.69
C LEU A 23 11.55 8.54 -9.57
N ALA A 24 11.11 8.37 -8.31
CA ALA A 24 11.78 8.93 -7.14
C ALA A 24 13.14 8.29 -6.87
N TYR A 25 13.23 6.97 -7.00
CA TYR A 25 14.50 6.26 -6.91
C TYR A 25 15.47 6.75 -7.99
N LEU A 26 15.02 6.82 -9.25
CA LEU A 26 15.83 7.34 -10.35
C LEU A 26 16.25 8.80 -10.15
N SER A 27 15.37 9.66 -9.60
CA SER A 27 15.70 11.06 -9.27
C SER A 27 16.87 11.17 -8.27
N ARG A 28 16.98 10.23 -7.32
CA ARG A 28 18.05 10.20 -6.32
C ARG A 28 19.40 9.84 -6.92
N TYR A 29 19.44 8.77 -7.72
CA TYR A 29 20.70 8.22 -8.23
C TYR A 29 21.15 8.91 -9.52
N GLU A 30 20.23 9.32 -10.38
CA GLU A 30 20.53 9.87 -11.70
C GLU A 30 20.14 11.35 -11.78
N THR A 31 21.03 12.18 -11.25
CA THR A 31 20.80 13.63 -11.05
C THR A 31 20.64 14.41 -12.36
N HIS A 32 21.11 13.83 -13.47
CA HIS A 32 21.04 14.38 -14.81
C HIS A 32 19.65 14.23 -15.45
N LEU A 33 18.77 13.38 -14.89
CA LEU A 33 17.47 13.10 -15.47
C LEU A 33 16.49 14.28 -15.34
N PRO A 34 15.63 14.51 -16.37
CA PRO A 34 14.60 15.55 -16.32
C PRO A 34 13.63 15.41 -15.15
N VAL A 35 13.43 14.18 -14.66
CA VAL A 35 12.52 13.89 -13.55
C VAL A 35 12.89 14.67 -12.28
N ARG A 36 14.19 14.85 -12.01
CA ARG A 36 14.64 15.60 -10.85
C ARG A 36 14.31 17.09 -10.96
N LYS A 37 14.34 17.65 -12.18
CA LYS A 37 13.91 19.04 -12.43
C LYS A 37 12.41 19.20 -12.18
N VAL A 38 11.61 18.23 -12.63
CA VAL A 38 10.16 18.19 -12.35
C VAL A 38 9.90 18.10 -10.85
N PHE A 39 10.65 17.26 -10.14
CA PHE A 39 10.50 17.10 -8.68
C PHE A 39 10.92 18.34 -7.92
N LYS A 40 11.99 19.03 -8.35
CA LYS A 40 12.35 20.35 -7.80
C LYS A 40 11.24 21.37 -8.03
N LEU A 41 10.62 21.38 -9.21
CA LEU A 41 9.53 22.32 -9.52
C LEU A 41 8.33 22.08 -8.60
N ILE A 42 7.92 20.83 -8.43
CA ILE A 42 6.78 20.45 -7.59
C ILE A 42 7.11 20.65 -6.09
N GLY A 43 8.34 20.33 -5.69
CA GLY A 43 8.83 20.42 -4.31
C GLY A 43 9.35 21.80 -3.91
N PHE A 44 8.96 22.87 -4.61
CA PHE A 44 9.36 24.25 -4.32
C PHE A 44 10.88 24.45 -4.17
N GLY A 45 11.65 23.81 -5.05
CA GLY A 45 13.13 23.83 -5.05
C GLY A 45 13.77 22.61 -4.39
N ASN A 46 13.01 21.83 -3.61
CA ASN A 46 13.53 20.65 -2.90
C ASN A 46 12.93 19.34 -3.44
N ALA A 47 13.65 18.71 -4.37
CA ALA A 47 13.25 17.41 -4.93
C ALA A 47 13.15 16.31 -3.88
N SER A 48 13.97 16.37 -2.81
CA SER A 48 13.99 15.33 -1.76
C SER A 48 12.62 15.17 -1.11
N LEU A 49 11.89 16.27 -0.90
CA LEU A 49 10.55 16.23 -0.31
C LEU A 49 9.57 15.40 -1.16
N ILE A 50 9.58 15.60 -2.48
CA ILE A 50 8.73 14.85 -3.41
C ILE A 50 9.16 13.39 -3.48
N GLU A 51 10.46 13.11 -3.42
CA GLU A 51 10.98 11.74 -3.37
C GLU A 51 10.51 10.99 -2.13
N HIS A 52 10.53 11.62 -0.96
CA HIS A 52 10.02 11.05 0.28
C HIS A 52 8.51 10.84 0.23
N PHE A 53 7.74 11.84 -0.24
CA PHE A 53 6.29 11.69 -0.38
C PHE A 53 5.90 10.54 -1.32
N THR A 54 6.51 10.49 -2.50
CA THR A 54 6.26 9.42 -3.48
C THR A 54 6.81 8.07 -2.99
N GLY A 55 7.89 8.08 -2.21
CA GLY A 55 8.45 6.92 -1.52
C GLY A 55 7.48 6.32 -0.50
N GLY A 56 6.93 7.12 0.40
CA GLY A 56 5.94 6.66 1.38
C GLY A 56 4.64 6.18 0.74
N PHE A 57 4.21 6.84 -0.34
CA PHE A 57 3.06 6.42 -1.14
C PHE A 57 3.32 5.06 -1.82
N ALA A 58 4.49 4.89 -2.44
CA ALA A 58 4.87 3.65 -3.13
C ALA A 58 5.13 2.49 -2.16
N ALA A 59 5.78 2.72 -1.02
CA ALA A 59 6.05 1.69 -0.02
C ALA A 59 4.74 1.05 0.49
N THR A 60 3.75 1.89 0.80
CA THR A 60 2.41 1.43 1.20
C THR A 60 1.73 0.63 0.08
N ALA A 61 1.92 1.04 -1.18
CA ALA A 61 1.42 0.32 -2.34
C ALA A 61 2.09 -1.04 -2.54
N VAL A 62 3.41 -1.14 -2.33
CA VAL A 62 4.17 -2.41 -2.42
C VAL A 62 3.62 -3.43 -1.42
N PHE A 63 3.45 -3.03 -0.15
CA PHE A 63 2.91 -3.93 0.87
C PHE A 63 1.51 -4.43 0.51
N LEU A 64 0.66 -3.53 -0.01
CA LEU A 64 -0.67 -3.93 -0.47
C LEU A 64 -0.58 -4.86 -1.69
N ALA A 65 0.30 -4.61 -2.64
CA ALA A 65 0.50 -5.46 -3.80
C ALA A 65 0.95 -6.88 -3.41
N ILE A 66 1.86 -7.00 -2.43
CA ILE A 66 2.28 -8.29 -1.86
C ILE A 66 1.09 -9.02 -1.23
N LEU A 67 0.27 -8.32 -0.45
CA LEU A 67 -0.94 -8.89 0.14
C LEU A 67 -1.92 -9.41 -0.93
N LEU A 68 -2.14 -8.63 -2.00
CA LEU A 68 -2.99 -9.04 -3.14
C LEU A 68 -2.40 -10.20 -3.93
N PHE A 69 -1.08 -10.23 -4.10
CA PHE A 69 -0.40 -11.33 -4.75
C PHE A 69 -0.54 -12.62 -3.94
N ALA A 70 -0.28 -12.58 -2.63
CA ALA A 70 -0.47 -13.71 -1.71
C ALA A 70 -1.92 -14.22 -1.76
N LEU A 71 -2.91 -13.32 -1.82
CA LEU A 71 -4.32 -13.66 -2.03
C LEU A 71 -4.57 -14.37 -3.36
N SER A 72 -3.97 -13.88 -4.45
CA SER A 72 -4.16 -14.46 -5.78
C SER A 72 -3.56 -15.87 -5.89
N VAL A 73 -2.34 -16.07 -5.37
CA VAL A 73 -1.65 -17.36 -5.36
C VAL A 73 -2.40 -18.37 -4.49
N THR A 74 -2.88 -17.94 -3.31
CA THR A 74 -3.65 -18.82 -2.41
C THR A 74 -5.05 -19.14 -2.93
N SER A 75 -5.58 -18.35 -3.88
CA SER A 75 -6.90 -18.59 -4.49
C SER A 75 -6.90 -19.69 -5.55
N LYS A 76 -5.76 -19.94 -6.23
CA LYS A 76 -5.58 -20.99 -7.23
C LYS A 76 -4.89 -22.20 -6.59
N ALA A 77 -5.67 -23.19 -6.17
CA ALA A 77 -5.13 -24.47 -5.73
C ALA A 77 -4.54 -25.23 -6.93
N ARG A 78 -3.27 -24.95 -7.27
CA ARG A 78 -2.52 -25.80 -8.22
C ARG A 78 -1.97 -27.00 -7.45
N PHE A 79 -2.68 -28.12 -7.56
CA PHE A 79 -2.13 -29.49 -7.47
C PHE A 79 -1.20 -29.82 -6.28
N ILE A 80 -1.65 -29.65 -5.03
CA ILE A 80 -0.90 -30.16 -3.86
C ILE A 80 -1.57 -31.44 -3.34
N LYS A 81 -0.95 -32.60 -3.60
CA LYS A 81 -1.48 -33.96 -3.37
C LYS A 81 -1.72 -34.37 -1.90
N SER A 82 -1.43 -33.51 -0.92
CA SER A 82 -1.55 -33.86 0.50
C SER A 82 -2.87 -33.37 1.11
N PRO A 83 -3.75 -34.25 1.63
CA PRO A 83 -5.04 -33.86 2.22
C PRO A 83 -4.89 -32.96 3.45
N ILE A 84 -3.82 -33.12 4.24
CA ILE A 84 -3.50 -32.27 5.39
C ILE A 84 -3.17 -30.84 4.93
N ARG A 85 -2.38 -30.69 3.85
CA ARG A 85 -2.11 -29.37 3.28
C ARG A 85 -3.35 -28.76 2.66
N VAL A 86 -4.20 -29.53 1.97
CA VAL A 86 -5.48 -29.01 1.43
C VAL A 86 -6.38 -28.46 2.54
N LEU A 87 -6.46 -29.15 3.69
CA LEU A 87 -7.24 -28.70 4.84
C LEU A 87 -6.63 -27.46 5.52
N ALA A 88 -5.32 -27.45 5.77
CA ALA A 88 -4.63 -26.31 6.36
C ALA A 88 -4.69 -25.07 5.44
N PHE A 89 -4.43 -25.26 4.15
CA PHE A 89 -4.50 -24.21 3.14
C PHE A 89 -5.94 -23.76 2.88
N GLY A 90 -6.92 -24.67 2.99
CA GLY A 90 -8.35 -24.36 2.94
C GLY A 90 -8.81 -23.52 4.14
N LYS A 91 -8.36 -23.84 5.36
CA LYS A 91 -8.60 -23.04 6.58
C LYS A 91 -7.93 -21.67 6.47
N PHE A 92 -6.65 -21.63 6.09
CA PHE A 92 -5.91 -20.40 5.86
C PHE A 92 -6.59 -19.53 4.79
N ARG A 93 -6.99 -20.11 3.67
CA ARG A 93 -7.74 -19.41 2.60
C ARG A 93 -9.07 -18.85 3.11
N ARG A 94 -9.84 -19.64 3.86
CA ARG A 94 -11.13 -19.17 4.42
C ARG A 94 -10.90 -18.01 5.38
N TRP A 95 -9.91 -18.12 6.25
CA TRP A 95 -9.48 -17.07 7.18
C TRP A 95 -9.01 -15.82 6.44
N LEU A 96 -8.19 -15.99 5.40
CA LEU A 96 -7.64 -14.90 4.61
C LEU A 96 -8.76 -14.19 3.83
N MET A 97 -9.65 -14.94 3.17
CA MET A 97 -10.78 -14.39 2.40
C MET A 97 -11.82 -13.69 3.29
N THR A 98 -12.07 -14.16 4.52
CA THR A 98 -12.96 -13.45 5.46
C THR A 98 -12.31 -12.17 5.97
N ARG A 99 -10.99 -12.17 6.21
CA ARG A 99 -10.22 -11.01 6.68
C ARG A 99 -9.81 -10.03 5.58
N THR A 100 -10.01 -10.34 4.30
CA THR A 100 -9.60 -9.48 3.16
C THR A 100 -10.78 -9.07 2.25
N ARG A 101 -12.02 -9.14 2.77
CA ARG A 101 -13.16 -8.49 2.11
C ARG A 101 -12.82 -7.01 1.83
N PRO A 102 -13.39 -6.37 0.79
CA PRO A 102 -13.07 -4.98 0.44
C PRO A 102 -13.12 -3.99 1.62
N ALA A 103 -14.01 -4.23 2.58
CA ALA A 103 -14.11 -3.45 3.81
C ALA A 103 -12.90 -3.60 4.75
N TYR A 104 -12.20 -4.73 4.74
CA TYR A 104 -10.99 -4.97 5.54
C TYR A 104 -9.70 -4.61 4.81
N ILE A 105 -9.70 -4.52 3.47
CA ILE A 105 -8.53 -4.07 2.70
C ILE A 105 -8.09 -2.66 3.13
N THR A 106 -9.04 -1.76 3.40
CA THR A 106 -8.72 -0.43 3.93
C THR A 106 -8.03 -0.50 5.30
N HIS A 107 -8.42 -1.46 6.15
CA HIS A 107 -7.82 -1.65 7.47
C HIS A 107 -6.41 -2.24 7.35
N TRP A 108 -6.23 -3.24 6.48
CA TRP A 108 -4.90 -3.76 6.17
C TRP A 108 -3.98 -2.69 5.58
N THR A 109 -4.49 -1.84 4.69
CA THR A 109 -3.72 -0.73 4.14
C THR A 109 -3.27 0.24 5.24
N ALA A 110 -4.15 0.55 6.20
CA ALA A 110 -3.80 1.39 7.34
C ALA A 110 -2.74 0.74 8.24
N ILE A 111 -2.88 -0.56 8.56
CA ILE A 111 -1.89 -1.30 9.34
C ILE A 111 -0.51 -1.29 8.65
N LEU A 112 -0.49 -1.50 7.33
CA LEU A 112 0.75 -1.48 6.54
C LEU A 112 1.38 -0.08 6.49
N ALA A 113 0.57 0.97 6.36
CA ALA A 113 1.05 2.34 6.46
C ALA A 113 1.65 2.64 7.84
N SER A 114 0.99 2.20 8.93
CA SER A 114 1.52 2.34 10.28
C SER A 114 2.85 1.60 10.46
N ALA A 115 2.96 0.37 9.95
CA ALA A 115 4.21 -0.38 9.99
C ALA A 115 5.34 0.34 9.22
N TYR A 116 5.03 0.89 8.05
CA TYR A 116 5.98 1.69 7.28
C TYR A 116 6.43 2.94 8.05
N ILE A 117 5.51 3.66 8.69
CA ILE A 117 5.84 4.85 9.50
C ILE A 117 6.76 4.49 10.67
N VAL A 118 6.52 3.36 11.35
CA VAL A 118 7.40 2.88 12.42
C VAL A 118 8.81 2.56 11.89
N ILE A 119 8.91 1.94 10.71
CA ILE A 119 10.20 1.65 10.07
C ILE A 119 10.91 2.95 9.66
N SER A 120 10.19 3.91 9.08
CA SER A 120 10.73 5.24 8.71
C SER A 120 11.20 6.00 9.96
N LEU A 121 10.44 5.95 11.07
CA LEU A 121 10.86 6.55 12.33
C LEU A 121 12.13 5.88 12.89
N ALA A 122 12.19 4.55 12.86
CA ALA A 122 13.38 3.81 13.28
C ALA A 122 14.62 4.16 12.42
N TRP A 123 14.41 4.37 11.12
CA TRP A 123 15.47 4.83 10.22
C TRP A 123 15.97 6.22 10.61
N GLU A 124 15.07 7.19 10.85
CA GLU A 124 15.42 8.55 11.26
C GLU A 124 16.10 8.59 12.63
N VAL A 125 15.68 7.76 13.59
CA VAL A 125 16.39 7.60 14.87
C VAL A 125 17.83 7.15 14.64
N GLY A 126 18.05 6.19 13.74
CA GLY A 126 19.40 5.79 13.33
C GLY A 126 20.18 6.89 12.59
N GLN A 127 19.52 7.85 11.95
CA GLN A 127 20.18 9.02 11.34
C GLN A 127 20.60 10.05 12.39
N ILE A 128 19.81 10.24 13.46
CA ILE A 128 20.20 11.09 14.59
C ILE A 128 21.52 10.58 15.19
N GLU A 129 21.63 9.27 15.41
CA GLU A 129 22.85 8.66 15.96
C GLU A 129 24.10 8.87 15.08
N LYS A 130 23.91 8.97 13.75
CA LYS A 130 25.02 9.08 12.78
C LYS A 130 25.37 10.52 12.39
N HIS A 131 24.37 11.38 12.26
CA HIS A 131 24.51 12.74 11.70
C HIS A 131 24.14 13.84 12.70
N GLY A 132 23.58 13.48 13.86
CA GLY A 132 23.28 14.42 14.95
C GLY A 132 21.97 15.21 14.80
N PHE A 133 21.17 14.96 13.76
CA PHE A 133 19.89 15.65 13.57
C PHE A 133 18.80 14.75 12.96
N PHE A 134 17.54 15.12 13.21
CA PHE A 134 16.35 14.46 12.69
C PHE A 134 15.83 15.18 11.45
N GLN A 135 15.57 14.46 10.35
CA GLN A 135 15.09 15.06 9.11
C GLN A 135 13.56 15.17 9.12
N LEU A 136 13.03 16.06 9.98
CA LEU A 136 11.59 16.19 10.23
C LEU A 136 10.76 16.37 8.95
N ASP A 137 11.23 17.20 8.02
CA ASP A 137 10.51 17.47 6.77
C ASP A 137 10.43 16.22 5.88
N GLN A 138 11.49 15.41 5.85
CA GLN A 138 11.54 14.17 5.07
C GLN A 138 10.63 13.10 5.68
N PHE A 139 10.70 12.93 6.99
CA PHE A 139 9.80 12.06 7.74
C PHE A 139 8.33 12.49 7.59
N GLY A 140 8.06 13.80 7.64
CA GLY A 140 6.73 14.36 7.43
C GLY A 140 6.18 14.04 6.03
N MET A 141 7.02 14.08 5.00
CA MET A 141 6.64 13.72 3.64
C MET A 141 6.39 12.22 3.49
N ASP A 142 7.20 11.35 4.10
CA ASP A 142 6.94 9.89 4.15
C ASP A 142 5.57 9.59 4.78
N LEU A 143 5.27 10.24 5.91
CA LEU A 143 3.99 10.13 6.62
C LEU A 143 2.82 10.59 5.73
N MET A 144 2.95 11.78 5.12
CA MET A 144 1.94 12.31 4.22
C MET A 144 1.71 11.40 3.01
N GLY A 145 2.77 10.83 2.43
CA GLY A 145 2.69 9.87 1.33
C GLY A 145 1.90 8.61 1.71
N ALA A 146 2.20 8.02 2.87
CA ALA A 146 1.50 6.85 3.38
C ALA A 146 0.01 7.14 3.66
N LEU A 147 -0.28 8.28 4.30
CA LEU A 147 -1.66 8.72 4.57
C LEU A 147 -2.44 9.01 3.29
N ALA A 148 -1.82 9.67 2.31
CA ALA A 148 -2.43 9.95 1.02
C ALA A 148 -2.83 8.65 0.30
N PHE A 149 -1.98 7.63 0.33
CA PHE A 149 -2.30 6.32 -0.22
C PHE A 149 -3.52 5.69 0.47
N CYS A 150 -3.56 5.71 1.81
CA CYS A 150 -4.70 5.23 2.58
C CYS A 150 -6.00 5.97 2.25
N LEU A 151 -5.96 7.29 2.06
CA LEU A 151 -7.11 8.10 1.69
C LEU A 151 -7.60 7.76 0.28
N CYS A 152 -6.71 7.68 -0.71
CA CYS A 152 -7.04 7.26 -2.08
C CYS A 152 -7.72 5.88 -2.07
N MET A 153 -7.15 4.94 -1.32
CA MET A 153 -7.72 3.60 -1.13
C MET A 153 -9.13 3.64 -0.53
N ARG A 154 -9.33 4.43 0.53
CA ARG A 154 -10.64 4.58 1.19
C ARG A 154 -11.68 5.18 0.26
N VAL A 155 -11.32 6.20 -0.52
CA VAL A 155 -12.22 6.84 -1.49
C VAL A 155 -12.61 5.86 -2.59
N LEU A 156 -11.64 5.13 -3.17
CA LEU A 156 -11.90 4.12 -4.20
C LEU A 156 -12.82 3.00 -3.72
N LEU A 157 -12.69 2.60 -2.46
CA LEU A 157 -13.46 1.50 -1.87
C LEU A 157 -14.77 1.95 -1.22
N LYS A 158 -15.01 3.26 -1.04
CA LYS A 158 -16.19 3.82 -0.33
C LYS A 158 -17.52 3.29 -0.87
N LYS A 159 -17.71 3.28 -2.19
CA LYS A 159 -18.94 2.77 -2.83
C LYS A 159 -19.14 1.27 -2.59
N ASN A 160 -18.07 0.47 -2.67
CA ASN A 160 -18.12 -0.97 -2.38
C ASN A 160 -18.41 -1.24 -0.90
N LEU A 161 -17.88 -0.40 0.00
CA LEU A 161 -18.13 -0.46 1.44
C LEU A 161 -19.59 -0.11 1.77
N GLN A 162 -20.15 0.92 1.14
CA GLN A 162 -21.55 1.31 1.30
C GLN A 162 -22.49 0.19 0.82
N HIS A 163 -22.25 -0.39 -0.37
CA HIS A 163 -23.03 -1.54 -0.83
C HIS A 163 -22.91 -2.76 0.08
N ALA A 164 -21.70 -3.07 0.57
CA ALA A 164 -21.50 -4.19 1.49
C ALA A 164 -22.18 -3.98 2.85
N ARG A 165 -22.30 -2.73 3.33
CA ARG A 165 -23.07 -2.38 4.54
C ARG A 165 -24.57 -2.49 4.30
N ALA A 166 -25.08 -1.94 3.20
CA ALA A 166 -26.49 -2.02 2.83
C ALA A 166 -26.96 -3.46 2.64
N HIS A 167 -26.13 -4.35 2.09
CA HIS A 167 -26.49 -5.77 1.97
C HIS A 167 -26.38 -6.57 3.28
N ARG A 168 -25.70 -6.06 4.32
CA ARG A 168 -25.74 -6.68 5.66
C ARG A 168 -26.99 -6.28 6.44
N SER A 169 -27.58 -5.11 6.18
CA SER A 169 -28.83 -4.72 6.83
C SER A 169 -30.05 -5.46 6.26
N PHE A 170 -29.96 -6.03 5.06
CA PHE A 170 -31.05 -6.84 4.46
C PHE A 170 -31.03 -8.33 4.85
N SER A 171 -30.11 -8.80 5.71
CA SER A 171 -30.08 -10.20 6.20
C SER A 171 -30.40 -10.32 7.69
N LEU A 172 -31.04 -9.31 8.27
CA LEU A 172 -31.59 -9.29 9.63
C LEU A 172 -33.10 -9.03 9.61
N VAL A 173 -33.78 -9.53 8.58
CA VAL A 173 -35.24 -9.71 8.52
C VAL A 173 -35.49 -11.11 7.99
#